data_AF-U2YMD4-F1
#
_entry.id   AF-U2YMD4-F1
#
_cell.length_a   1.000
_cell.length_b   1.000
_cell.length_c   1.000
_cell.angle_alpha   90.00
_cell.angle_beta   90.00
_cell.angle_gamma   90.00
#
_symmetry.space_group_name_H-M   'P 1'
#
loop_
_entity.id
_entity.type
_entity.pdbx_description
1 polymer ?
#
loop_
_entity_poly.entity_id
_entity_poly.type
_entity_poly.pdbx_seq_one_letter_code
_entity_poly.pdbx_strand_id
1 'polypeptide(L)'
;MADDDEAIYAMARMTGGRRLAGQVFVDDGSGGATAHDAIRSGAETSAQAARLRILGTDGSLLAEKVVATDGSWSHVLPASYVGNVTLQLVPAPGDIPISERSSGLPGLVDASPHDGTFTFEPAAGTDYLDLDLGVLPAPRLTESQVASISSGQVVSLRHRYHATSEGTVSFDTSVLSETPTGSYAIALFDDPGCNGAPDAPLSGAVPVVAGDVVCLVVRVSAGHIGPGAASRSVCPLIRPSHGPQPCTKASTPIGSAAKPPRG
;
A
#
# COMPACT_ATOMS: atom_id res chain seq x y z
N MET A 1 -68.27 -27.97 -18.76
CA MET A 1 -67.45 -27.10 -17.89
C MET A 1 -66.12 -27.80 -17.75
N ALA A 2 -65.06 -27.13 -18.19
CA ALA A 2 -63.70 -27.63 -18.11
C ALA A 2 -63.21 -27.59 -16.66
N ASP A 3 -62.30 -28.50 -16.31
CA ASP A 3 -61.38 -28.32 -15.19
C ASP A 3 -60.09 -29.08 -15.55
N ASP A 4 -59.28 -28.46 -16.41
CA ASP A 4 -57.93 -28.92 -16.80
C ASP A 4 -56.85 -27.94 -16.32
N ASP A 5 -57.06 -27.28 -15.19
CA ASP A 5 -56.11 -26.33 -14.63
C ASP A 5 -54.98 -27.00 -13.82
N GLU A 6 -54.47 -28.14 -14.29
CA GLU A 6 -53.11 -28.54 -13.91
C GLU A 6 -52.12 -27.53 -14.51
N ALA A 7 -51.94 -26.43 -13.78
CA ALA A 7 -50.87 -25.49 -13.97
C ALA A 7 -49.55 -26.25 -13.82
N ILE A 8 -48.98 -26.65 -14.95
CA ILE A 8 -47.60 -27.11 -15.04
C ILE A 8 -46.75 -25.92 -14.61
N TYR A 9 -46.38 -25.88 -13.33
CA TYR A 9 -45.33 -25.02 -12.83
C TYR A 9 -44.01 -25.53 -13.40
N ALA A 10 -43.66 -25.02 -14.58
CA ALA A 10 -42.29 -25.05 -15.07
C ALA A 10 -41.44 -24.17 -14.14
N MET A 11 -41.02 -24.74 -13.00
CA MET A 11 -39.89 -24.22 -12.25
C MET A 11 -38.67 -24.42 -13.12
N ALA A 12 -38.39 -23.44 -14.00
CA ALA A 12 -37.08 -23.30 -14.61
C ALA A 12 -36.09 -23.07 -13.48
N ARG A 13 -35.50 -24.16 -12.97
CA ARG A 13 -34.36 -24.09 -12.07
C ARG A 13 -33.23 -23.50 -12.91
N MET A 14 -33.11 -22.17 -12.90
CA MET A 14 -31.92 -21.49 -13.39
C MET A 14 -30.75 -21.91 -12.51
N THR A 15 -30.16 -23.05 -12.84
CA THR A 15 -28.92 -23.59 -12.27
C THR A 15 -27.68 -22.93 -12.88
N GLY A 16 -27.84 -21.89 -13.71
CA GLY A 16 -26.79 -21.35 -14.57
C GLY A 16 -26.04 -20.11 -14.06
N GLY A 17 -26.20 -19.75 -12.79
CA GLY A 17 -25.35 -18.70 -12.20
C GLY A 17 -23.90 -19.19 -12.14
N ARG A 18 -22.94 -18.27 -12.26
CA ARG A 18 -21.52 -18.60 -12.11
C ARG A 18 -20.98 -17.98 -10.83
N ARG A 19 -20.12 -18.70 -10.12
CA ARG A 19 -19.57 -18.28 -8.84
C ARG A 19 -18.23 -17.58 -9.06
N LEU A 20 -18.15 -16.34 -8.57
CA LEU A 20 -16.91 -15.62 -8.35
C LEU A 20 -16.56 -15.80 -6.87
N ALA A 21 -15.36 -16.28 -6.56
CA ALA A 21 -14.89 -16.47 -5.20
C ALA A 21 -13.37 -16.36 -5.14
N GLY A 22 -12.87 -16.10 -3.95
CA GLY A 22 -11.46 -16.06 -3.64
C GLY A 22 -11.25 -15.68 -2.18
N GLN A 23 -10.03 -15.26 -1.88
CA GLN A 23 -9.58 -14.85 -0.56
C GLN A 23 -9.00 -13.43 -0.59
N VAL A 24 -9.12 -12.73 0.53
CA VAL A 24 -8.34 -11.52 0.83
C VAL A 24 -7.51 -11.78 2.08
N PHE A 25 -6.20 -11.60 1.98
CA PHE A 25 -5.24 -11.98 3.02
C PHE A 25 -4.07 -11.00 3.06
N VAL A 26 -3.34 -11.03 4.17
CA VAL A 26 -2.08 -10.31 4.33
C VAL A 26 -0.99 -11.11 3.62
N ASP A 27 -0.50 -10.58 2.52
CA ASP A 27 0.47 -11.23 1.62
C ASP A 27 1.89 -10.72 1.93
N ASP A 28 2.40 -11.10 3.10
CA ASP A 28 3.60 -10.56 3.72
C ASP A 28 4.79 -11.52 3.77
N GLY A 29 4.64 -12.73 3.23
CA GLY A 29 5.68 -13.78 3.28
C GLY A 29 5.79 -14.49 4.64
N SER A 30 4.86 -14.24 5.57
CA SER A 30 4.90 -14.85 6.90
C SER A 30 4.96 -16.37 6.87
N GLY A 31 5.80 -16.95 7.73
CA GLY A 31 5.93 -18.40 7.86
C GLY A 31 6.64 -19.09 6.68
N GLY A 32 7.45 -18.36 5.91
CA GLY A 32 8.19 -18.88 4.76
C GLY A 32 7.35 -18.94 3.47
N ALA A 33 6.25 -18.18 3.43
CA ALA A 33 5.51 -17.91 2.21
C ALA A 33 6.32 -17.00 1.27
N THR A 34 5.89 -16.86 0.02
CA THR A 34 6.47 -15.88 -0.90
C THR A 34 5.61 -14.62 -0.86
N ALA A 35 6.18 -13.49 -0.40
CA ALA A 35 5.44 -12.25 -0.35
C ALA A 35 5.05 -11.72 -1.75
N HIS A 36 3.88 -11.10 -1.83
CA HIS A 36 3.29 -10.41 -2.97
C HIS A 36 3.01 -11.31 -4.18
N ASP A 37 2.77 -12.60 -3.97
CA ASP A 37 2.56 -13.57 -5.05
C ASP A 37 1.07 -13.86 -5.32
N ALA A 38 0.16 -13.26 -4.55
CA ALA A 38 -1.27 -13.52 -4.59
C ALA A 38 -1.63 -14.99 -4.32
N ILE A 39 -0.81 -15.70 -3.53
CA ILE A 39 -1.04 -17.08 -3.09
C ILE A 39 -0.92 -17.16 -1.58
N ARG A 40 -2.08 -17.27 -0.91
CA ARG A 40 -2.08 -17.44 0.54
C ARG A 40 -1.40 -18.75 0.94
N SER A 41 -0.29 -18.65 1.67
CA SER A 41 0.48 -19.80 2.13
C SER A 41 1.16 -19.53 3.49
N GLY A 42 1.95 -20.50 3.96
CA GLY A 42 2.71 -20.34 5.22
C GLY A 42 1.83 -19.93 6.42
N ALA A 43 2.18 -18.80 7.03
CA ALA A 43 1.49 -18.22 8.18
C ALA A 43 0.72 -16.93 7.83
N GLU A 44 0.46 -16.68 6.55
CA GLU A 44 -0.27 -15.50 6.08
C GLU A 44 -1.71 -15.47 6.61
N THR A 45 -2.09 -14.32 7.16
CA THR A 45 -3.35 -14.16 7.88
C THR A 45 -4.44 -13.59 6.99
N SER A 46 -5.70 -13.83 7.34
CA SER A 46 -6.84 -13.27 6.61
C SER A 46 -6.94 -11.76 6.82
N ALA A 47 -7.25 -11.01 5.76
CA ALA A 47 -7.41 -9.56 5.83
C ALA A 47 -8.79 -9.21 6.37
N GLN A 48 -8.85 -8.73 7.60
CA GLN A 48 -10.11 -8.40 8.25
C GLN A 48 -10.65 -7.04 7.77
N ALA A 49 -11.97 -6.89 7.78
CA ALA A 49 -12.67 -5.64 7.47
C ALA A 49 -12.47 -5.07 6.05
N ALA A 50 -11.75 -5.77 5.17
CA ALA A 50 -11.73 -5.48 3.75
C ALA A 50 -13.12 -5.69 3.12
N ARG A 51 -13.39 -4.96 2.04
CA ARG A 51 -14.60 -5.14 1.23
C ARG A 51 -14.20 -5.33 -0.22
N LEU A 52 -15.00 -6.08 -0.95
CA LEU A 52 -14.83 -6.26 -2.38
C LEU A 52 -16.04 -5.69 -3.12
N ARG A 53 -15.78 -4.80 -4.07
CA ARG A 53 -16.76 -4.30 -5.01
C ARG A 53 -16.65 -5.08 -6.32
N ILE A 54 -17.80 -5.43 -6.86
CA ILE A 54 -17.93 -6.09 -8.14
C ILE A 54 -18.67 -5.11 -9.04
N LEU A 55 -17.99 -4.62 -10.06
CA LEU A 55 -18.50 -3.60 -10.97
C LEU A 55 -18.78 -4.21 -12.35
N GLY A 56 -19.81 -3.70 -13.00
CA GLY A 56 -20.16 -4.08 -14.36
C GLY A 56 -19.33 -3.32 -15.40
N THR A 57 -19.58 -3.65 -16.68
CA THR A 57 -18.84 -3.07 -17.83
C THR A 57 -18.87 -1.54 -17.88
N ASP A 58 -19.95 -0.93 -17.40
CA ASP A 58 -20.17 0.52 -17.36
C ASP A 58 -19.73 1.17 -16.02
N GLY A 59 -19.11 0.41 -15.13
CA GLY A 59 -18.74 0.84 -13.78
C GLY A 59 -19.88 0.80 -12.77
N SER A 60 -21.06 0.28 -13.13
CA SER A 60 -22.18 0.11 -12.19
C SER A 60 -21.84 -0.90 -11.09
N LEU A 61 -22.28 -0.65 -9.86
CA LEU A 61 -22.08 -1.58 -8.76
C LEU A 61 -23.05 -2.78 -8.89
N LEU A 62 -22.51 -3.96 -9.17
CA LEU A 62 -23.26 -5.22 -9.18
C LEU A 62 -23.42 -5.78 -7.77
N ALA A 63 -22.36 -5.71 -6.97
CA ALA A 63 -22.37 -6.13 -5.58
C ALA A 63 -21.24 -5.48 -4.77
N GLU A 64 -21.48 -5.31 -3.47
CA GLU A 64 -20.44 -5.09 -2.46
C GLU A 64 -20.45 -6.29 -1.49
N LYS A 65 -19.27 -6.84 -1.18
CA LYS A 65 -19.08 -7.98 -0.28
C LYS A 65 -18.19 -7.56 0.88
N VAL A 66 -18.63 -7.85 2.09
CA VAL A 66 -17.76 -7.83 3.26
C VAL A 66 -16.98 -9.14 3.26
N VAL A 67 -15.67 -9.06 3.34
CA VAL A 67 -14.80 -10.24 3.43
C VAL A 67 -15.05 -10.92 4.78
N ALA A 68 -15.21 -12.24 4.77
CA ALA A 68 -15.45 -13.02 5.98
C ALA A 68 -14.21 -13.00 6.89
N THR A 69 -14.38 -13.43 8.15
CA THR A 69 -13.28 -13.45 9.13
C THR A 69 -12.14 -14.38 8.74
N ASP A 70 -12.41 -15.38 7.91
CA ASP A 70 -11.42 -16.30 7.34
C ASP A 70 -10.78 -15.79 6.04
N GLY A 71 -11.14 -14.58 5.60
CA GLY A 71 -10.64 -13.95 4.39
C GLY A 71 -11.43 -14.32 3.13
N SER A 72 -12.39 -15.25 3.23
CA SER A 72 -13.14 -15.69 2.06
C SER A 72 -14.19 -14.67 1.61
N TRP A 73 -14.45 -14.65 0.32
CA TRP A 73 -15.58 -13.94 -0.26
C TRP A 73 -16.19 -14.75 -1.41
N SER A 74 -17.48 -14.51 -1.70
CA SER A 74 -18.08 -15.06 -2.92
C SER A 74 -19.28 -14.25 -3.39
N HIS A 75 -19.55 -14.37 -4.69
CA HIS A 75 -20.70 -13.80 -5.36
C HIS A 75 -21.17 -14.73 -6.48
N VAL A 76 -22.48 -14.87 -6.64
CA VAL A 76 -23.06 -15.57 -7.79
C VAL A 76 -23.49 -14.52 -8.80
N LEU A 77 -22.82 -14.52 -9.95
CA LEU A 77 -23.21 -13.72 -11.10
C LEU A 77 -24.40 -14.40 -11.79
N PRO A 78 -25.49 -13.68 -12.08
CA PRO A 78 -26.63 -14.25 -12.78
C PRO A 78 -26.24 -14.85 -14.14
N ALA A 79 -26.91 -15.93 -14.55
CA ALA A 79 -26.71 -16.55 -15.86
C ALA A 79 -26.89 -15.57 -17.02
N SER A 80 -27.78 -14.59 -16.84
CA SER A 80 -28.11 -13.54 -17.80
C SER A 80 -27.06 -12.43 -17.90
N TYR A 81 -26.06 -12.40 -17.01
CA TYR A 81 -25.02 -11.37 -17.05
C TYR A 81 -24.07 -11.62 -18.22
N VAL A 82 -23.83 -10.57 -19.00
CA VAL A 82 -22.91 -10.56 -20.15
C VAL A 82 -22.06 -9.30 -20.06
N GLY A 83 -20.77 -9.45 -20.38
CA GLY A 83 -19.79 -8.36 -20.38
C GLY A 83 -18.74 -8.52 -19.30
N ASN A 84 -17.94 -7.47 -19.16
CA ASN A 84 -16.80 -7.44 -18.26
C ASN A 84 -17.24 -7.33 -16.80
N VAL A 85 -16.44 -7.88 -15.91
CA VAL A 85 -16.53 -7.69 -14.47
C VAL A 85 -15.22 -7.10 -13.98
N THR A 86 -15.31 -6.03 -13.20
CA THR A 86 -14.18 -5.48 -12.46
C THR A 86 -14.31 -5.88 -11.00
N LEU A 87 -13.26 -6.52 -10.47
CA LEU A 87 -13.10 -6.65 -9.03
C LEU A 87 -12.33 -5.44 -8.54
N GLN A 88 -12.82 -4.80 -7.49
CA GLN A 88 -12.17 -3.67 -6.85
C GLN A 88 -12.12 -3.90 -5.34
N LEU A 89 -10.92 -4.06 -4.82
CA LEU A 89 -10.68 -4.15 -3.40
C LEU A 89 -10.80 -2.79 -2.74
N VAL A 90 -11.54 -2.75 -1.64
CA VAL A 90 -11.55 -1.64 -0.70
C VAL A 90 -10.86 -2.16 0.57
N PRO A 91 -9.56 -1.93 0.73
CA PRO A 91 -8.81 -2.43 1.88
C PRO A 91 -9.27 -1.75 3.18
N ALA A 92 -8.95 -2.35 4.31
CA ALA A 92 -9.17 -1.72 5.60
C ALA A 92 -8.31 -0.46 5.75
N PRO A 93 -8.71 0.54 6.56
CA PRO A 93 -7.91 1.74 6.77
C PRO A 93 -6.50 1.42 7.27
N GLY A 94 -5.48 1.84 6.52
CA GLY A 94 -4.08 1.60 6.84
C GLY A 94 -3.46 0.43 6.08
N ASP A 95 -4.27 -0.37 5.38
CA ASP A 95 -3.79 -1.39 4.47
C ASP A 95 -3.74 -0.87 3.03
N ILE A 96 -2.83 -1.44 2.24
CA ILE A 96 -2.68 -1.20 0.81
C ILE A 96 -2.83 -2.52 0.05
N PRO A 97 -3.46 -2.53 -1.14
CA PRO A 97 -3.40 -3.69 -2.01
C PRO A 97 -1.94 -3.94 -2.43
N ILE A 98 -1.56 -5.20 -2.59
CA ILE A 98 -0.19 -5.55 -2.98
C ILE A 98 -0.11 -6.67 -4.02
N SER A 99 -1.15 -7.47 -4.22
CA SER A 99 -1.08 -8.56 -5.18
C SER A 99 -2.47 -8.99 -5.65
N GLU A 100 -2.54 -9.45 -6.89
CA GLU A 100 -3.79 -9.79 -7.57
C GLU A 100 -3.64 -11.11 -8.33
N ARG A 101 -4.47 -12.10 -7.99
CA ARG A 101 -4.49 -13.40 -8.68
C ARG A 101 -5.35 -13.30 -9.93
N SER A 102 -4.80 -12.65 -10.95
CA SER A 102 -5.50 -12.35 -12.21
C SER A 102 -5.03 -13.20 -13.40
N SER A 103 -3.95 -13.98 -13.23
CA SER A 103 -3.34 -14.77 -14.30
C SER A 103 -4.31 -15.78 -14.91
N GLY A 104 -4.36 -15.81 -16.26
CA GLY A 104 -5.19 -16.74 -17.02
C GLY A 104 -6.66 -16.35 -17.13
N LEU A 105 -7.08 -15.21 -16.57
CA LEU A 105 -8.44 -14.73 -16.74
C LEU A 105 -8.71 -14.28 -18.19
N PRO A 106 -9.87 -14.64 -18.77
CA PRO A 106 -10.25 -14.25 -20.13
C PRO A 106 -10.45 -12.74 -20.24
N GLY A 107 -9.95 -12.13 -21.31
CA GLY A 107 -10.13 -10.69 -21.55
C GLY A 107 -9.54 -9.80 -20.46
N LEU A 108 -8.51 -10.28 -19.75
CA LEU A 108 -7.88 -9.59 -18.63
C LEU A 108 -7.40 -8.18 -19.03
N VAL A 109 -7.80 -7.20 -18.23
CA VAL A 109 -7.26 -5.84 -18.19
C VAL A 109 -6.86 -5.55 -16.76
N ASP A 110 -5.55 -5.50 -16.54
CA ASP A 110 -4.90 -5.24 -15.27
C ASP A 110 -3.67 -4.38 -15.57
N ALA A 111 -3.79 -3.07 -15.30
CA ALA A 111 -2.74 -2.11 -15.60
C ALA A 111 -1.66 -2.09 -14.51
N SER A 112 -1.98 -2.57 -13.32
CA SER A 112 -1.15 -2.55 -12.14
C SER A 112 -1.60 -3.67 -11.21
N PRO A 113 -0.84 -4.77 -11.07
CA PRO A 113 -1.23 -5.95 -10.28
C PRO A 113 -1.16 -5.72 -8.75
N HIS A 114 -1.12 -4.45 -8.33
CA HIS A 114 -0.88 -3.98 -6.98
C HIS A 114 -1.85 -2.85 -6.59
N ASP A 115 -2.89 -2.57 -7.40
CA ASP A 115 -3.85 -1.50 -7.10
C ASP A 115 -5.19 -2.01 -6.56
N GLY A 116 -5.32 -3.34 -6.41
CA GLY A 116 -6.49 -4.05 -5.95
C GLY A 116 -7.61 -4.09 -7.00
N THR A 117 -7.33 -3.81 -8.27
CA THR A 117 -8.35 -3.65 -9.31
C THR A 117 -7.96 -4.30 -10.64
N PHE A 118 -8.66 -5.36 -11.00
CA PHE A 118 -8.56 -5.95 -12.32
C PHE A 118 -9.93 -6.20 -12.94
N THR A 119 -9.96 -6.20 -14.28
CA THR A 119 -11.16 -6.46 -15.07
C THR A 119 -10.96 -7.68 -15.94
N PHE A 120 -11.98 -8.52 -16.06
CA PHE A 120 -11.96 -9.67 -16.97
C PHE A 120 -13.36 -9.94 -17.53
N GLU A 121 -13.46 -10.82 -18.52
CA GLU A 121 -14.73 -11.19 -19.17
C GLU A 121 -15.11 -12.63 -18.80
N PRO A 122 -15.92 -12.85 -17.74
CA PRO A 122 -16.27 -14.19 -17.30
C PRO A 122 -16.94 -15.00 -18.43
N ALA A 123 -16.48 -16.22 -18.67
CA ALA A 123 -17.10 -17.15 -19.59
C ALA A 123 -18.43 -17.68 -19.04
N ALA A 124 -19.41 -17.86 -19.92
CA ALA A 124 -20.74 -18.34 -19.53
C ALA A 124 -20.65 -19.70 -18.82
N GLY A 125 -21.35 -19.84 -17.70
CA GLY A 125 -21.39 -21.08 -16.92
C GLY A 125 -20.05 -21.52 -16.30
N THR A 126 -19.04 -20.66 -16.25
CA THR A 126 -17.72 -20.98 -15.69
C THR A 126 -17.53 -20.31 -14.33
N ASP A 127 -17.20 -21.11 -13.31
CA ASP A 127 -16.84 -20.63 -11.99
C ASP A 127 -15.38 -20.16 -11.95
N TYR A 128 -15.13 -19.10 -11.17
CA TYR A 128 -13.83 -18.53 -10.90
C TYR A 128 -13.64 -18.50 -9.39
N LEU A 129 -12.83 -19.43 -8.87
CA LEU A 129 -12.78 -19.72 -7.43
C LEU A 129 -11.49 -19.24 -6.74
N ASP A 130 -10.51 -18.82 -7.53
CA ASP A 130 -9.18 -18.39 -7.08
C ASP A 130 -8.96 -16.91 -7.44
N LEU A 131 -9.98 -16.06 -7.23
CA LEU A 131 -9.89 -14.61 -7.43
C LEU A 131 -9.34 -13.96 -6.15
N ASP A 132 -8.10 -14.30 -5.85
CA ASP A 132 -7.43 -13.92 -4.60
C ASP A 132 -6.79 -12.53 -4.72
N LEU A 133 -6.79 -11.77 -3.62
CA LEU A 133 -6.13 -10.47 -3.53
C LEU A 133 -5.33 -10.37 -2.23
N GLY A 134 -4.07 -9.95 -2.33
CA GLY A 134 -3.23 -9.66 -1.19
C GLY A 134 -3.31 -8.20 -0.78
N VAL A 135 -3.25 -7.96 0.53
CA VAL A 135 -3.03 -6.64 1.12
C VAL A 135 -1.81 -6.66 2.03
N LEU A 136 -1.34 -5.47 2.38
CA LEU A 136 -0.37 -5.27 3.44
C LEU A 136 -0.79 -4.11 4.33
N PRO A 137 -0.58 -4.22 5.65
CA PRO A 137 -0.46 -3.03 6.47
C PRO A 137 0.61 -2.11 5.86
N ALA A 138 0.31 -0.83 5.69
CA ALA A 138 1.27 0.09 5.09
C ALA A 138 2.53 0.17 5.96
N PRO A 139 3.73 -0.02 5.38
CA PRO A 139 4.98 0.14 6.12
C PRO A 139 5.14 1.60 6.54
N ARG A 140 5.88 1.84 7.63
CA ARG A 140 5.94 3.16 8.25
C ARG A 140 7.37 3.59 8.48
N LEU A 141 7.71 4.78 8.01
CA LEU A 141 8.88 5.49 8.51
C LEU A 141 8.45 6.47 9.60
N THR A 142 9.06 6.33 10.77
CA THR A 142 8.79 7.12 11.95
C THR A 142 10.00 7.96 12.33
N GLU A 143 9.83 8.82 13.33
CA GLU A 143 10.84 9.76 13.82
C GLU A 143 11.29 10.79 12.77
N SER A 144 10.36 11.31 11.95
CA SER A 144 10.66 12.49 11.12
C SER A 144 11.10 13.66 12.00
N GLN A 145 12.38 14.01 11.92
CA GLN A 145 13.00 15.02 12.78
C GLN A 145 13.28 16.31 12.03
N VAL A 146 13.24 17.42 12.79
CA VAL A 146 13.68 18.74 12.34
C VAL A 146 14.69 19.25 13.35
N ALA A 147 15.82 19.77 12.87
CA ALA A 147 16.83 20.42 13.68
C ALA A 147 17.24 21.75 13.06
N SER A 148 17.59 22.72 13.92
CA SER A 148 18.25 23.95 13.51
C SER A 148 19.73 23.81 13.81
N ILE A 149 20.58 24.04 12.80
CA ILE A 149 22.04 23.96 12.94
C ILE A 149 22.68 25.27 12.49
N SER A 150 23.72 25.67 13.20
CA SER A 150 24.55 26.85 12.90
C SER A 150 25.74 26.49 12.01
N SER A 151 26.44 27.51 11.53
CA SER A 151 27.65 27.35 10.72
C SER A 151 28.68 26.41 11.37
N GLY A 152 29.17 25.46 10.58
CA GLY A 152 30.14 24.46 11.02
C GLY A 152 29.59 23.37 11.94
N GLN A 153 28.28 23.36 12.24
CA GLN A 153 27.67 22.29 13.05
C GLN A 153 27.31 21.06 12.22
N VAL A 154 27.29 19.94 12.93
CA VAL A 154 26.83 18.64 12.43
C VAL A 154 25.74 18.15 13.36
N VAL A 155 24.63 17.66 12.81
CA VAL A 155 23.55 17.01 13.54
C VAL A 155 23.25 15.63 12.96
N SER A 156 22.85 14.71 13.81
CA SER A 156 22.40 13.37 13.44
C SER A 156 20.91 13.25 13.75
N LEU A 157 20.13 12.87 12.75
CA LEU A 157 18.67 12.72 12.84
C LEU A 157 18.29 11.25 12.71
N ARG A 158 17.65 10.71 13.75
CA ARG A 158 17.25 9.29 13.81
C ARG A 158 15.93 9.05 13.10
N HIS A 159 15.84 7.93 12.40
CA HIS A 159 14.64 7.45 11.74
C HIS A 159 14.47 5.95 11.97
N ARG A 160 13.22 5.50 12.01
CA ARG A 160 12.89 4.07 12.15
C ARG A 160 11.87 3.65 11.11
N TYR A 161 12.27 2.73 10.25
CA TYR A 161 11.39 2.10 9.28
C TYR A 161 10.87 0.78 9.83
N HIS A 162 9.55 0.61 9.82
CA HIS A 162 8.86 -0.62 10.20
C HIS A 162 8.40 -1.32 8.93
N ALA A 163 9.02 -2.47 8.65
CA ALA A 163 8.65 -3.35 7.56
C ALA A 163 7.41 -4.16 7.92
N THR A 164 6.52 -4.31 6.95
CA THR A 164 5.27 -5.08 7.10
C THR A 164 5.20 -6.27 6.15
N SER A 165 6.24 -6.48 5.34
CA SER A 165 6.35 -7.58 4.39
C SER A 165 7.82 -7.88 4.10
N GLU A 166 8.07 -9.08 3.60
CA GLU A 166 9.34 -9.43 2.98
C GLU A 166 9.62 -8.63 1.70
N GLY A 167 10.85 -8.16 1.55
CA GLY A 167 11.29 -7.48 0.34
C GLY A 167 12.58 -6.70 0.52
N THR A 168 12.83 -5.76 -0.39
CA THR A 168 13.99 -4.86 -0.35
C THR A 168 13.53 -3.42 -0.34
N VAL A 169 14.08 -2.62 0.57
CA VAL A 169 13.70 -1.21 0.76
C VAL A 169 14.88 -0.31 0.45
N SER A 170 14.64 0.69 -0.42
CA SER A 170 15.60 1.74 -0.71
C SER A 170 15.22 3.02 0.02
N PHE A 171 16.22 3.69 0.56
CA PHE A 171 16.08 4.93 1.32
C PHE A 171 16.85 6.05 0.62
N ASP A 172 16.19 7.16 0.34
CA ASP A 172 16.77 8.30 -0.37
C ASP A 172 16.49 9.62 0.37
N THR A 173 17.44 10.54 0.44
CA THR A 173 17.22 11.86 1.04
C THR A 173 16.86 12.91 0.00
N SER A 174 15.93 13.83 0.32
CA SER A 174 15.62 14.98 -0.54
C SER A 174 15.71 16.29 0.25
N VAL A 175 16.29 17.31 -0.38
CA VAL A 175 16.38 18.67 0.21
C VAL A 175 15.16 19.47 -0.25
N LEU A 176 14.31 19.90 0.68
CA LEU A 176 13.12 20.68 0.34
C LEU A 176 13.41 22.18 0.20
N SER A 177 14.28 22.72 1.05
CA SER A 177 14.70 24.12 0.99
C SER A 177 16.00 24.34 1.73
N GLU A 178 16.84 25.20 1.17
CA GLU A 178 18.17 25.46 1.69
C GLU A 178 18.59 26.89 1.32
N THR A 179 19.02 27.66 2.32
CA THR A 179 19.49 29.03 2.12
C THR A 179 20.79 29.24 2.88
N PRO A 180 21.92 29.57 2.19
CA PRO A 180 22.12 29.50 0.73
C PRO A 180 22.09 28.06 0.19
N THR A 181 21.74 27.87 -1.08
CA THR A 181 21.78 26.56 -1.75
C THR A 181 23.19 25.97 -1.75
N GLY A 182 23.32 24.67 -1.48
CA GLY A 182 24.59 23.94 -1.41
C GLY A 182 25.41 24.16 -0.13
N SER A 183 24.84 24.77 0.89
CA SER A 183 25.46 25.00 2.20
C SER A 183 25.41 23.81 3.16
N TYR A 184 24.67 22.75 2.83
CA TYR A 184 24.42 21.59 3.68
C TYR A 184 24.79 20.31 2.91
N ALA A 185 25.54 19.43 3.57
CA ALA A 185 25.80 18.09 3.09
C ALA A 185 24.99 17.09 3.91
N ILE A 186 24.37 16.13 3.22
CA ILE A 186 23.51 15.11 3.80
C ILE A 186 24.09 13.74 3.43
N ALA A 187 24.20 12.86 4.42
CA ALA A 187 24.57 11.48 4.21
C ALA A 187 23.70 10.56 5.09
N LEU A 188 23.34 9.41 4.54
CA LEU A 188 22.50 8.41 5.20
C LEU A 188 23.38 7.26 5.71
N PHE A 189 23.14 6.83 6.93
CA PHE A 189 23.88 5.79 7.62
C PHE A 189 22.91 4.77 8.19
N ASP A 190 23.35 3.51 8.29
CA ASP A 190 22.69 2.52 9.12
C ASP A 190 22.99 2.78 10.61
N ASP A 191 22.05 2.36 11.45
CA ASP A 191 22.17 2.34 12.92
C ASP A 191 21.56 1.02 13.43
N PRO A 192 22.20 -0.14 13.20
CA PRO A 192 21.66 -1.44 13.62
C PRO A 192 21.41 -1.53 15.13
N GLY A 193 22.12 -0.72 15.94
CA GLY A 193 21.93 -0.62 17.38
C GLY A 193 20.74 0.26 17.81
N CYS A 194 20.09 0.97 16.88
CA CYS A 194 19.03 1.94 17.13
C CYS A 194 19.39 2.98 18.22
N ASN A 195 20.68 3.32 18.33
CA ASN A 195 21.23 4.14 19.42
C ASN A 195 21.44 5.62 19.01
N GLY A 196 21.34 5.93 17.72
CA GLY A 196 21.53 7.25 17.12
C GLY A 196 22.95 7.58 16.70
N ALA A 197 23.89 6.66 16.82
CA ALA A 197 25.23 6.79 16.27
C ALA A 197 25.21 6.31 14.81
N PRO A 198 25.76 7.08 13.85
CA PRO A 198 25.96 6.58 12.50
C PRO A 198 27.07 5.54 12.51
N ASP A 199 26.75 4.31 12.11
CA ASP A 199 27.71 3.20 12.12
C ASP A 199 28.44 3.07 10.77
N ALA A 200 27.71 2.81 9.68
CA ALA A 200 28.25 2.75 8.33
C ALA A 200 27.40 3.54 7.31
N PRO A 201 27.99 4.06 6.23
CA PRO A 201 27.20 4.68 5.16
C PRO A 201 26.24 3.66 4.54
N LEU A 202 24.98 4.04 4.34
CA LEU A 202 24.01 3.17 3.68
C LEU A 202 24.37 3.07 2.19
N SER A 203 24.78 1.87 1.75
CA SER A 203 25.34 1.65 0.41
C SER A 203 24.39 0.98 -0.58
N GLY A 204 23.12 0.74 -0.23
CA GLY A 204 22.17 0.08 -1.10
C GLY A 204 20.83 -0.23 -0.45
N ALA A 205 20.00 -1.00 -1.16
CA ALA A 205 18.73 -1.48 -0.64
C ALA A 205 18.94 -2.44 0.54
N VAL A 206 18.05 -2.36 1.52
CA VAL A 206 18.06 -3.18 2.74
C VAL A 206 17.02 -4.28 2.59
N PRO A 207 17.41 -5.57 2.66
CA PRO A 207 16.43 -6.65 2.75
C PRO A 207 15.74 -6.61 4.10
N VAL A 208 14.43 -6.84 4.10
CA VAL A 208 13.57 -6.85 5.29
C VAL A 208 12.60 -8.00 5.22
N VAL A 209 12.13 -8.45 6.39
CA VAL A 209 10.97 -9.33 6.55
C VAL A 209 9.87 -8.60 7.34
N ALA A 210 8.66 -9.15 7.33
CA ALA A 210 7.55 -8.62 8.11
C ALA A 210 7.91 -8.51 9.60
N GLY A 211 7.72 -7.30 10.16
CA GLY A 211 8.04 -7.00 11.55
C GLY A 211 9.44 -6.42 11.79
N ASP A 212 10.32 -6.40 10.78
CA ASP A 212 11.64 -5.80 10.93
C ASP A 212 11.57 -4.29 11.22
N VAL A 213 12.55 -3.82 12.01
CA VAL A 213 12.78 -2.41 12.25
C VAL A 213 14.16 -2.03 11.73
N VAL A 214 14.19 -1.22 10.67
CA VAL A 214 15.44 -0.66 10.13
C VAL A 214 15.66 0.71 10.75
N CYS A 215 16.72 0.82 11.53
CA CYS A 215 17.14 2.06 12.18
C CYS A 215 18.18 2.78 11.31
N LEU A 216 17.94 4.07 11.09
CA LEU A 216 18.71 4.90 10.16
C LEU A 216 19.11 6.21 10.84
N VAL A 217 20.29 6.69 10.49
CA VAL A 217 20.77 8.01 10.90
C VAL A 217 21.05 8.85 9.66
N VAL A 218 20.39 10.00 9.58
CA VAL A 218 20.73 11.04 8.61
C VAL A 218 21.62 12.06 9.27
N ARG A 219 22.86 12.14 8.78
CA ARG A 219 23.83 13.12 9.21
C ARG A 219 23.74 14.34 8.29
N VAL A 220 23.52 15.50 8.89
CA VAL A 220 23.45 16.79 8.20
C VAL A 220 24.58 17.67 8.73
N SER A 221 25.44 18.17 7.85
CA SER A 221 26.51 19.11 8.19
C SER A 221 26.32 20.43 7.47
N ALA A 222 26.38 21.53 8.21
CA ALA A 222 26.39 22.88 7.65
C ALA A 222 27.82 23.34 7.36
N GLY A 223 28.04 23.87 6.16
CA GLY A 223 29.26 24.59 5.79
C GLY A 223 29.38 25.94 6.51
N HIS A 224 30.28 26.79 6.03
CA HIS A 224 30.37 28.17 6.50
C HIS A 224 29.17 28.97 5.99
N ILE A 225 28.20 29.23 6.85
CA ILE A 225 26.96 29.94 6.52
C ILE A 225 26.90 31.29 7.24
N GLY A 226 26.57 32.36 6.50
CA GLY A 226 26.39 33.70 7.04
C GLY A 226 25.13 33.85 7.92
N PRO A 227 24.92 35.01 8.58
CA PRO A 227 23.74 35.25 9.42
C PRO A 227 22.43 35.08 8.64
N GLY A 228 21.46 34.34 9.20
CA GLY A 228 20.12 34.13 8.60
C GLY A 228 19.97 32.89 7.73
N ALA A 229 20.97 32.01 7.67
CA ALA A 229 20.90 30.75 6.96
C ALA A 229 20.00 29.72 7.67
N ALA A 230 19.24 28.95 6.88
CA ALA A 230 18.36 27.89 7.36
C ALA A 230 18.25 26.79 6.30
N SER A 231 18.20 25.54 6.72
CA SER A 231 17.81 24.41 5.89
C SER A 231 16.62 23.71 6.51
N ARG A 232 15.66 23.34 5.68
CA ARG A 232 14.59 22.40 6.02
C ARG A 232 14.80 21.18 5.15
N SER A 233 15.49 20.20 5.74
CA SER A 233 15.59 18.87 5.19
C SER A 233 14.42 18.05 5.72
N VAL A 234 13.63 17.45 4.84
CA VAL A 234 12.68 16.41 5.24
C VAL A 234 13.30 15.09 4.84
N CYS A 235 13.45 14.25 5.86
CA CYS A 235 14.07 12.95 5.74
C CYS A 235 13.16 11.95 4.97
N PRO A 236 13.74 10.79 4.63
CA PRO A 236 13.91 10.23 3.31
C PRO A 236 12.60 9.81 2.60
N LEU A 237 12.63 9.84 1.26
CA LEU A 237 11.65 9.16 0.43
C LEU A 237 11.88 7.65 0.56
N ILE A 238 10.82 6.91 0.86
CA ILE A 238 10.81 5.45 0.77
C ILE A 238 10.45 5.13 -0.69
N ARG A 239 11.35 4.44 -1.40
CA ARG A 239 10.98 3.73 -2.63
C ARG A 239 10.92 2.23 -2.30
N PRO A 240 9.77 1.70 -1.87
CA PRO A 240 9.61 0.26 -1.86
C PRO A 240 9.68 -0.23 -3.31
N SER A 241 10.02 -1.51 -3.50
CA SER A 241 10.04 -2.15 -4.83
C SER A 241 8.69 -2.08 -5.56
N HIS A 242 7.59 -1.73 -4.88
CA HIS A 242 6.21 -1.67 -5.40
C HIS A 242 5.70 -0.25 -5.70
N GLY A 243 6.61 0.71 -5.90
CA GLY A 243 6.27 2.05 -6.39
C GLY A 243 6.30 3.16 -5.33
N PRO A 244 6.40 4.43 -5.76
CA PRO A 244 6.67 5.54 -4.85
C PRO A 244 5.44 5.90 -4.00
N GLN A 245 5.57 5.91 -2.68
CA GLN A 245 4.66 6.68 -1.82
C GLN A 245 5.19 8.11 -1.67
N PRO A 246 4.47 9.14 -2.17
CA PRO A 246 4.85 10.52 -1.91
C PRO A 246 4.55 10.90 -0.46
N CYS A 247 5.55 11.44 0.26
CA CYS A 247 5.33 12.06 1.56
C CYS A 247 4.35 13.24 1.42
N THR A 248 3.15 13.11 1.98
CA THR A 248 2.22 14.23 2.14
C THR A 248 2.83 15.27 3.08
N LYS A 249 2.78 16.53 2.66
CA LYS A 249 3.34 17.68 3.38
C LYS A 249 2.81 17.71 4.82
N ALA A 250 3.71 17.69 5.81
CA ALA A 250 3.42 18.25 7.13
C ALA A 250 3.30 19.78 6.96
N SER A 251 2.11 20.25 6.65
CA SER A 251 1.74 21.67 6.70
C SER A 251 1.37 22.03 8.13
N THR A 252 2.34 22.57 8.87
CA THR A 252 2.04 23.43 10.01
C THR A 252 2.50 24.84 9.64
N PRO A 253 1.60 25.84 9.57
CA PRO A 253 2.00 27.22 9.28
C PRO A 253 2.70 27.79 10.52
N ILE A 254 3.97 28.16 10.37
CA ILE A 254 4.64 29.00 11.37
C ILE A 254 4.08 30.41 11.18
N GLY A 255 3.29 30.85 12.16
CA GLY A 255 2.74 32.20 12.22
C GLY A 255 3.85 33.25 12.12
N SER A 256 3.65 34.19 11.20
CA SER A 256 4.44 35.41 11.11
C SER A 256 4.30 36.17 12.43
N ALA A 257 5.42 36.35 13.14
CA ALA A 257 5.47 37.19 14.33
C ALA A 257 5.14 38.64 13.93
N ALA A 258 3.96 39.10 14.34
CA ALA A 258 3.57 40.49 14.21
C ALA A 258 4.51 41.36 15.06
N LYS A 259 5.16 42.32 14.40
CA LYS A 259 5.95 43.39 15.00
C LYS A 259 5.04 44.27 15.86
N PRO A 260 5.41 44.65 17.11
CA PRO A 260 4.58 45.54 17.91
C PRO A 260 4.65 46.97 17.36
N PRO A 261 3.56 47.76 17.46
CA PRO A 261 3.58 49.16 17.07
C PRO A 261 4.48 49.95 18.03
N ARG A 262 5.35 50.80 17.47
CA ARG A 262 6.01 51.86 18.24
C ARG A 262 4.99 52.95 18.49
N GLY A 263 4.82 53.33 19.76
CA GLY A 263 4.30 54.65 20.13
C GLY A 263 5.30 55.73 19.81
#